data_AF-A0A6C0FBW4-F1
#
_entry.id   AF-A0A6C0FBW4-F1
#
_cell.length_a   1.000
_cell.length_b   1.000
_cell.length_c   1.000
_cell.angle_alpha   90.00
_cell.angle_beta   90.00
_cell.angle_gamma   90.00
#
_symmetry.space_group_name_H-M   'P 1'
#
loop_
_entity.id
_entity.type
_entity.pdbx_description
1 polymer ?
#
loop_
_entity_poly.entity_id
_entity_poly.type
_entity_poly.pdbx_seq_one_letter_code
_entity_poly.pdbx_strand_id
1 'polypeptide(L)'
;MSEEDCGICGLELSEKFSYQLNCGHVFHYECLMKSFNNTSYNKKCSNICPYCRSNSPHLPLINGLKKVIPGVHCGISSYEIEPLKKELKENYSHKCEFTLKRGKNKGNHCGKTCVLGYGYCRSHLEQMKKKHGNLISDLSLPISNIGDNNQSQNAIQCDSNDT
;
A
#
# COMPACT_ATOMS: atom_id res chain seq x y z
N MET A 1 7.93 6.93 -25.57
CA MET A 1 7.97 7.37 -24.16
C MET A 1 7.21 6.31 -23.40
N SER A 2 7.89 5.45 -22.66
CA SER A 2 7.29 4.35 -21.91
C SER A 2 6.51 4.91 -20.71
N GLU A 3 5.24 4.54 -20.59
CA GLU A 3 4.27 5.02 -19.60
C GLU A 3 4.46 4.33 -18.23
N GLU A 4 5.68 4.31 -17.69
CA GLU A 4 6.02 3.44 -16.55
C GLU A 4 6.63 4.15 -15.34
N ASP A 5 6.57 5.48 -15.27
CA ASP A 5 7.11 6.25 -14.13
C ASP A 5 6.04 6.64 -13.12
N CYS A 6 6.42 6.66 -11.84
CA CYS A 6 5.57 7.10 -10.75
C CYS A 6 5.44 8.63 -10.75
N GLY A 7 4.21 9.13 -10.98
CA GLY A 7 3.90 10.56 -11.01
C GLY A 7 4.15 11.38 -9.76
N ILE A 8 4.52 10.76 -8.64
CA ILE A 8 4.80 11.43 -7.36
C ILE A 8 6.30 11.60 -7.13
N CYS A 9 7.11 10.60 -7.52
CA CYS A 9 8.54 10.59 -7.22
C CYS A 9 9.45 10.56 -8.45
N GLY A 10 8.90 10.35 -9.65
CA GLY A 10 9.65 10.32 -10.92
C GLY A 10 10.54 9.10 -11.12
N LEU A 11 10.39 8.05 -10.29
CA LEU A 11 11.09 6.78 -10.44
C LEU A 11 10.21 5.75 -11.15
N GLU A 12 10.80 4.77 -11.81
CA GLU A 12 10.06 3.69 -12.48
C GLU A 12 9.13 2.96 -11.50
N LEU A 13 7.92 2.65 -11.95
CA LEU A 13 6.90 1.88 -11.21
C LEU A 13 7.41 0.48 -10.83
N SER A 14 8.39 -0.06 -11.56
CA SER A 14 9.05 -1.33 -11.29
C SER A 14 9.94 -1.31 -10.05
N GLU A 15 10.47 -0.16 -9.61
CA GLU A 15 11.46 -0.15 -8.53
C GLU A 15 10.89 -0.54 -7.16
N LYS A 16 9.62 -0.18 -6.93
CA LYS A 16 8.91 -0.34 -5.65
C LYS A 16 7.53 -0.90 -5.90
N PHE A 17 6.87 -1.31 -4.82
CA PHE A 17 5.51 -1.83 -4.90
C PHE A 17 4.55 -0.75 -5.45
N SER A 18 3.97 -1.01 -6.61
CA SER A 18 3.00 -0.14 -7.26
C SER A 18 1.57 -0.55 -6.92
N TYR A 19 0.67 0.43 -6.91
CA TYR A 19 -0.74 0.25 -6.66
C TYR A 19 -1.54 1.12 -7.62
N GLN A 20 -2.55 0.51 -8.25
CA GLN A 20 -3.47 1.20 -9.15
C GLN A 20 -4.70 1.66 -8.37
N LEU A 21 -5.00 2.95 -8.47
CA LEU A 21 -6.22 3.52 -7.91
C LEU A 21 -7.44 3.15 -8.78
N ASN A 22 -8.64 3.28 -8.22
CA ASN A 22 -9.93 3.08 -8.95
C ASN A 22 -10.07 3.95 -10.22
N CYS A 23 -9.41 5.11 -10.27
CA CYS A 23 -9.37 6.00 -11.43
C CYS A 23 -8.39 5.55 -12.53
N GLY A 24 -7.72 4.41 -12.37
CA GLY A 24 -6.80 3.82 -13.35
C GLY A 24 -5.34 4.28 -13.23
N HIS A 25 -5.05 5.33 -12.47
CA HIS A 25 -3.68 5.81 -12.28
C HIS A 25 -2.87 4.91 -11.34
N VAL A 26 -1.62 4.64 -11.72
CA VAL A 26 -0.69 3.77 -10.99
C VAL A 26 0.41 4.60 -10.35
N PHE A 27 0.72 4.31 -9.09
CA PHE A 27 1.78 4.96 -8.33
C PHE A 27 2.47 3.95 -7.42
N HIS A 28 3.64 4.29 -6.86
CA HIS A 28 4.15 3.51 -5.73
C HIS A 28 3.23 3.66 -4.52
N TYR A 29 2.90 2.55 -3.86
CA TYR A 29 2.05 2.54 -2.68
C TYR A 29 2.58 3.47 -1.57
N GLU A 30 3.90 3.46 -1.35
CA GLU A 30 4.54 4.33 -0.36
C GLU A 30 4.34 5.83 -0.69
N CYS A 31 4.34 6.17 -1.98
CA CYS A 31 4.12 7.53 -2.43
C CYS A 31 2.67 7.95 -2.20
N LEU A 32 1.69 7.11 -2.55
CA LEU A 32 0.26 7.35 -2.26
C LEU A 32 0.02 7.52 -0.76
N MET A 33 0.60 6.64 0.06
CA MET A 33 0.46 6.70 1.51
C MET A 33 0.98 8.03 2.07
N LYS A 34 2.10 8.55 1.56
CA LYS A 34 2.63 9.87 1.95
C LYS A 34 1.74 11.01 1.44
N SER A 35 1.29 10.95 0.20
CA SER A 35 0.41 11.95 -0.41
C SER A 35 -0.90 12.08 0.36
N PHE A 36 -1.53 10.96 0.73
CA PHE A 36 -2.79 10.95 1.47
C PHE A 36 -2.62 11.43 2.92
N ASN A 37 -1.50 11.06 3.56
CA ASN A 37 -1.21 11.44 4.96
C ASN A 37 -0.81 12.93 5.14
N ASN A 38 -0.53 13.68 4.07
CA ASN A 38 -0.12 15.08 4.14
C ASN A 38 -1.30 16.08 4.06
N THR A 39 -2.53 15.59 4.00
CA THR A 39 -3.72 16.46 3.97
C THR A 39 -3.99 16.95 5.41
N SER A 40 -3.71 18.24 5.63
CA SER A 40 -3.80 18.98 6.91
C SER A 40 -4.91 18.55 7.87
N TYR A 41 -4.57 18.58 9.17
CA TYR A 41 -5.35 18.21 10.37
C TYR A 41 -6.80 18.75 10.45
N ASN A 42 -7.17 19.72 9.60
CA ASN A 42 -8.48 20.38 9.58
C ASN A 42 -9.33 20.15 8.33
N LYS A 43 -8.88 19.34 7.35
CA LYS A 43 -9.64 19.07 6.12
C LYS A 43 -10.03 17.59 6.07
N LYS A 44 -11.32 17.32 5.84
CA LYS A 44 -11.88 16.00 5.52
C LYS A 44 -10.86 15.19 4.71
N CYS A 45 -10.33 14.13 5.32
CA CYS A 45 -9.32 13.27 4.73
C CYS A 45 -9.96 12.48 3.59
N SER A 46 -9.88 13.01 2.38
CA SER A 46 -10.19 12.25 1.18
C SER A 46 -8.89 11.81 0.53
N ASN A 47 -8.78 10.51 0.30
CA ASN A 47 -7.75 9.94 -0.56
C ASN A 47 -8.01 10.44 -1.98
N ILE A 48 -7.34 11.51 -2.36
CA ILE A 48 -7.52 12.16 -3.67
C ILE A 48 -6.37 11.75 -4.57
N CYS A 49 -6.69 11.24 -5.76
CA CYS A 49 -5.67 10.90 -6.75
C CYS A 49 -4.80 12.12 -7.09
N PRO A 50 -3.46 12.03 -7.00
CA PRO A 50 -2.56 13.14 -7.33
C PRO A 50 -2.65 13.63 -8.78
N TYR A 51 -3.11 12.78 -9.72
CA TYR A 51 -3.25 13.14 -11.13
C TYR A 51 -4.62 13.76 -11.44
N CYS A 52 -5.70 12.99 -11.32
CA CYS A 52 -7.03 13.41 -11.77
C CYS A 52 -7.89 14.03 -10.68
N ARG A 53 -7.40 14.04 -9.43
CA ARG A 53 -8.12 14.52 -8.24
C ARG A 53 -9.45 13.80 -7.95
N SER A 54 -9.68 12.64 -8.55
CA SER A 54 -10.81 11.79 -8.22
C SER A 54 -10.65 11.20 -6.81
N ASN A 55 -11.77 11.02 -6.11
CA ASN A 55 -11.79 10.35 -4.82
C ASN A 55 -11.48 8.85 -5.00
N SER A 56 -10.55 8.38 -4.18
CA SER A 56 -10.17 6.98 -4.02
C SER A 56 -10.70 6.46 -2.68
N PRO A 57 -11.01 5.16 -2.57
CA PRO A 57 -11.19 4.53 -1.27
C PRO A 57 -9.91 4.56 -0.44
N HIS A 58 -10.03 4.09 0.80
CA HIS A 58 -8.90 3.81 1.68
C HIS A 58 -7.88 2.85 1.02
N LEU A 59 -6.59 3.10 1.22
CA LEU A 59 -5.57 2.18 0.74
C LEU A 59 -5.67 0.84 1.48
N PRO A 60 -5.56 -0.28 0.77
CA PRO A 60 -5.69 -1.60 1.37
C PRO A 60 -4.51 -1.93 2.28
N LEU A 61 -4.71 -2.84 3.23
CA LEU A 61 -3.60 -3.37 4.00
C LEU A 61 -2.74 -4.27 3.11
N ILE A 62 -1.42 -4.10 3.21
CA ILE A 62 -0.44 -4.89 2.46
C ILE A 62 0.67 -5.38 3.39
N ASN A 63 1.32 -6.48 3.01
CA ASN A 63 2.37 -7.06 3.82
C ASN A 63 3.54 -6.08 4.03
N GLY A 64 4.14 -6.10 5.22
CA GLY A 64 5.26 -5.20 5.55
C GLY A 64 4.82 -3.77 5.91
N LEU A 65 3.52 -3.48 5.95
CA LEU A 65 2.99 -2.24 6.50
C LEU A 65 3.22 -2.20 8.02
N LYS A 66 3.83 -1.11 8.52
CA LYS A 66 4.25 -1.01 9.93
C LYS A 66 3.13 -0.58 10.87
N LYS A 67 2.19 0.22 10.37
CA LYS A 67 1.09 0.79 11.16
C LYS A 67 -0.08 1.15 10.24
N VAL A 68 -1.29 1.03 10.79
CA VAL A 68 -2.50 1.60 10.19
C VAL A 68 -2.47 3.11 10.39
N ILE A 69 -2.70 3.87 9.32
CA ILE A 69 -2.74 5.33 9.33
C ILE A 69 -4.19 5.80 9.17
N PRO A 70 -4.79 6.48 10.17
CA PRO A 70 -6.13 7.06 10.07
C PRO A 70 -6.20 8.09 8.96
N GLY A 71 -7.31 8.13 8.23
CA GLY A 71 -7.51 8.96 7.04
C GLY A 71 -6.83 8.44 5.78
N VAL A 72 -6.03 7.37 5.85
CA VAL A 72 -5.38 6.74 4.69
C VAL A 72 -5.90 5.32 4.48
N HIS A 73 -5.94 4.51 5.53
CA HIS A 73 -6.35 3.08 5.48
C HIS A 73 -7.74 2.85 6.09
N CYS A 74 -8.22 3.78 6.90
CA CYS A 74 -9.54 3.78 7.52
C CYS A 74 -9.96 5.22 7.79
N GLY A 75 -11.21 5.42 8.19
CA GLY A 75 -11.66 6.70 8.70
C GLY A 75 -10.89 7.13 9.94
N ILE A 76 -11.09 8.38 10.35
CA ILE A 76 -10.45 8.97 11.54
C ILE A 76 -11.05 8.39 12.83
N SER A 77 -12.19 7.70 12.73
CA SER A 77 -12.90 7.14 13.87
C SER A 77 -12.13 6.02 14.56
N SER A 78 -12.04 6.09 15.89
CA SER A 78 -11.32 5.11 16.70
C SER A 78 -11.88 3.68 16.59
N TYR A 79 -13.18 3.51 16.32
CA TYR A 79 -13.79 2.18 16.21
C TYR A 79 -13.30 1.40 14.98
N GLU A 80 -12.86 2.08 13.91
CA GLU A 80 -12.35 1.43 12.69
C GLU A 80 -10.88 1.05 12.81
N ILE A 81 -10.12 1.79 13.63
CA ILE A 81 -8.67 1.66 13.71
C ILE A 81 -8.26 0.34 14.39
N GLU A 82 -8.91 -0.04 15.49
CA GLU A 82 -8.52 -1.23 16.27
C GLU A 82 -8.72 -2.56 15.52
N PRO A 83 -9.87 -2.80 14.82
CA PRO A 83 -10.02 -3.97 13.96
C PRO A 83 -8.95 -4.05 12.87
N LEU A 84 -8.64 -2.94 12.19
CA LEU A 84 -7.60 -2.92 11.15
C LEU A 84 -6.20 -3.15 11.71
N LYS A 85 -5.89 -2.67 12.92
CA LYS A 85 -4.60 -2.96 13.58
C LYS A 85 -4.47 -4.45 13.87
N LYS A 86 -5.55 -5.09 14.32
CA LYS A 86 -5.59 -6.54 14.56
C LYS A 86 -5.40 -7.30 13.24
N GLU A 87 -6.15 -6.92 12.20
CA GLU A 87 -6.05 -7.52 10.87
C GLU A 87 -4.64 -7.36 10.28
N LEU A 88 -4.03 -6.17 10.40
CA LEU A 88 -2.65 -5.92 9.98
C LEU A 88 -1.67 -6.90 10.64
N LYS A 89 -1.84 -7.17 11.93
CA LYS A 89 -0.97 -8.06 12.69
C LYS A 89 -1.17 -9.53 12.32
N GLU A 90 -2.42 -9.95 12.10
CA GLU A 90 -2.78 -11.34 11.84
C GLU A 90 -2.50 -11.74 10.38
N ASN A 91 -2.81 -10.86 9.42
CA ASN A 91 -2.87 -11.20 8.00
C ASN A 91 -1.84 -10.47 7.11
N TYR A 92 -1.12 -9.47 7.63
CA TYR A 92 -0.21 -8.65 6.82
C TYR A 92 1.14 -8.36 7.50
N SER A 93 1.48 -9.15 8.53
CA SER A 93 2.76 -9.09 9.24
C SER A 93 3.61 -10.34 8.98
N HIS A 94 3.50 -10.89 7.76
CA HIS A 94 4.24 -12.07 7.35
C HIS A 94 5.74 -11.81 7.35
N LYS A 95 6.49 -12.82 7.78
CA LYS A 95 7.95 -12.81 7.74
C LYS A 95 8.44 -13.26 6.37
N CYS A 96 9.67 -12.90 6.07
CA CYS A 96 10.34 -13.23 4.82
C CYS A 96 10.31 -14.73 4.57
N GLU A 97 9.71 -15.12 3.43
CA GLU A 97 9.48 -16.51 3.05
C GLU A 97 10.76 -17.25 2.63
N PHE A 98 11.84 -16.51 2.36
CA PHE A 98 13.10 -17.10 1.90
C PHE A 98 13.66 -18.14 2.85
N THR A 99 13.84 -19.37 2.34
CA THR A 99 14.56 -20.44 3.02
C THR A 99 16.08 -20.26 2.87
N LEU A 100 16.78 -20.21 4.00
CA LEU A 100 18.22 -20.02 4.04
C LEU A 100 18.94 -21.23 3.43
N LYS A 101 19.84 -20.98 2.48
CA LYS A 101 20.58 -22.04 1.75
C LYS A 101 21.94 -22.39 2.37
N ARG A 102 22.44 -21.59 3.32
CA ARG A 102 23.80 -21.68 3.89
C ARG A 102 23.80 -21.27 5.37
N GLY A 103 24.90 -21.59 6.06
CA GLY A 103 25.13 -21.23 7.46
C GLY A 103 24.45 -22.15 8.47
N LYS A 104 24.57 -21.82 9.76
CA LYS A 104 24.02 -22.61 10.89
C LYS A 104 22.50 -22.83 10.79
N ASN A 105 21.78 -21.88 10.19
CA ASN A 105 20.32 -21.90 10.06
C ASN A 105 19.84 -22.37 8.67
N LYS A 106 20.66 -23.11 7.91
CA LYS A 106 20.27 -23.66 6.61
C LYS A 106 19.00 -24.51 6.74
N GLY A 107 18.07 -24.35 5.80
CA GLY A 107 16.78 -25.03 5.78
C GLY A 107 15.67 -24.29 6.53
N ASN A 108 16.01 -23.32 7.39
CA ASN A 108 15.03 -22.51 8.09
C ASN A 108 14.64 -21.25 7.29
N HIS A 109 13.47 -20.69 7.57
CA HIS A 109 13.06 -19.39 7.03
C HIS A 109 13.90 -18.25 7.58
N CYS A 110 14.02 -17.17 6.80
CA CYS A 110 14.80 -15.99 7.15
C CYS A 110 14.33 -15.31 8.45
N GLY A 111 13.02 -15.26 8.71
CA GLY A 111 12.43 -14.65 9.90
C GLY A 111 12.49 -13.11 9.97
N LYS A 112 13.16 -12.43 9.02
CA LYS A 112 13.19 -10.95 8.95
C LYS A 112 11.86 -10.40 8.45
N THR A 113 11.53 -9.17 8.84
CA THR A 113 10.37 -8.44 8.32
C THR A 113 10.50 -8.16 6.83
N CYS A 114 9.40 -8.29 6.10
CA CYS A 114 9.34 -8.05 4.66
C CYS A 114 9.38 -6.56 4.31
N VAL A 115 9.75 -6.28 3.06
CA VAL A 115 9.57 -4.96 2.43
C VAL A 115 8.08 -4.75 2.15
N LEU A 116 7.64 -3.50 2.20
CA LEU A 116 6.26 -3.11 1.94
C LEU A 116 5.77 -3.63 0.58
N GLY A 117 4.68 -4.41 0.60
CA GLY A 117 4.05 -5.02 -0.57
C GLY A 117 4.61 -6.38 -0.99
N TYR A 118 5.66 -6.89 -0.32
CA TYR A 118 6.38 -8.09 -0.76
C TYR A 118 6.40 -9.21 0.28
N GLY A 119 6.62 -10.45 -0.18
CA GLY A 119 6.88 -11.62 0.66
C GLY A 119 8.34 -11.75 1.16
N TYR A 120 9.20 -10.79 0.84
CA TYR A 120 10.65 -10.88 1.09
C TYR A 120 11.20 -9.66 1.82
N CYS A 121 12.20 -9.87 2.67
CA CYS A 121 13.00 -8.79 3.25
C CYS A 121 13.96 -8.20 2.20
N ARG A 122 14.48 -6.99 2.45
CA ARG A 122 15.29 -6.24 1.46
C ARG A 122 16.41 -7.08 0.83
N SER A 123 17.19 -7.81 1.63
CA SER A 123 18.31 -8.61 1.11
C SER A 123 17.85 -9.78 0.23
N HIS A 124 16.72 -10.40 0.56
CA HIS A 124 16.22 -11.55 -0.20
C HIS A 124 15.37 -11.11 -1.39
N LEU A 125 14.70 -9.95 -1.33
CA LEU A 125 14.02 -9.35 -2.48
C LEU A 125 15.02 -9.07 -3.60
N GLU A 126 16.15 -8.42 -3.29
CA GLU A 126 17.24 -8.20 -4.25
C GLU A 126 17.81 -9.51 -4.82
N GLN A 127 17.90 -10.54 -3.98
CA GLN A 127 18.34 -11.86 -4.45
C GLN A 127 17.33 -12.51 -5.40
N MET A 128 16.03 -12.31 -5.17
CA MET A 128 14.99 -12.85 -6.03
C MET A 128 14.89 -12.09 -7.35
N LYS A 129 14.98 -10.75 -7.32
CA LYS A 129 15.08 -9.91 -8.53
C LYS A 129 16.22 -10.37 -9.45
N LYS A 130 17.37 -10.72 -8.87
CA LYS A 130 18.52 -11.26 -9.64
C LYS A 130 18.27 -12.65 -10.25
N LYS A 131 17.40 -13.47 -9.66
CA LYS A 131 17.14 -14.84 -10.11
C LYS A 131 16.00 -14.95 -11.10
N HIS A 132 14.94 -14.17 -10.90
CA HIS A 132 13.70 -14.23 -11.67
C HIS A 132 13.56 -13.05 -12.65
N GLY A 133 14.55 -12.16 -12.70
CA GLY A 133 14.46 -10.90 -13.45
C GLY A 133 13.55 -9.88 -12.74
N ASN A 134 13.20 -8.80 -13.45
CA ASN A 134 12.34 -7.73 -12.93
C ASN A 134 10.84 -8.08 -12.86
N LEU A 135 10.47 -9.37 -12.94
CA LEU A 135 9.08 -9.81 -12.79
C LEU A 135 8.70 -9.79 -11.30
N ILE A 136 8.29 -8.61 -10.85
CA ILE A 136 8.08 -8.26 -9.44
C ILE A 136 6.67 -8.65 -8.95
N SER A 137 5.71 -8.82 -9.87
CA SER A 137 4.32 -9.19 -9.58
C SER A 137 4.21 -10.49 -8.79
N ASP A 138 5.01 -11.50 -9.14
CA ASP A 138 4.94 -12.85 -8.57
C ASP A 138 5.51 -12.93 -7.14
N LEU A 139 6.15 -11.85 -6.66
CA LEU A 139 6.72 -11.75 -5.30
C LEU A 139 5.80 -10.98 -4.34
N SER A 140 4.66 -10.51 -4.86
CA SER A 140 3.66 -9.77 -4.11
C SER A 140 2.80 -10.74 -3.30
N LEU A 141 2.53 -10.40 -2.04
CA LEU A 141 1.56 -11.13 -1.23
C LEU A 141 0.14 -10.59 -1.47
N PRO A 142 -0.90 -11.39 -1.17
CA PRO A 142 -2.28 -10.96 -1.34
C PRO A 142 -2.54 -9.63 -0.64
N ILE A 143 -3.27 -8.77 -1.32
CA ILE A 143 -3.81 -7.50 -0.83
C ILE A 143 -5.16 -7.82 -0.17
N SER A 144 -5.55 -7.09 0.88
CA SER A 144 -6.90 -7.19 1.43
C SER A 144 -7.94 -7.03 0.33
N ASN A 145 -8.81 -8.01 0.14
CA ASN A 145 -9.97 -7.91 -0.75
C ASN A 145 -10.80 -6.72 -0.30
N ILE A 146 -10.84 -5.66 -1.11
CA ILE A 146 -11.83 -4.60 -0.95
C ILE A 146 -13.17 -5.25 -1.33
N GLY A 147 -13.93 -5.64 -0.32
CA GLY A 147 -15.29 -6.12 -0.52
C GLY A 147 -16.11 -4.99 -1.16
N ASP A 148 -16.69 -5.28 -2.32
CA ASP A 148 -17.76 -4.49 -2.92
C ASP A 148 -18.93 -4.39 -1.93
N ASN A 149 -18.98 -3.31 -1.16
CA ASN A 149 -20.19 -2.93 -0.44
C ASN A 149 -20.67 -1.59 -1.01
N ASN A 150 -21.57 -1.73 -1.98
CA ASN A 150 -22.54 -0.70 -2.32
C ASN A 150 -23.38 -0.31 -1.08
N GLN A 151 -23.80 0.96 -1.07
CA GLN A 151 -24.68 1.65 -0.11
C GLN A 151 -23.93 2.24 1.11
N SER A 152 -23.89 3.54 1.35
CA SER A 152 -24.97 4.51 1.18
C SER A 152 -24.42 5.90 0.91
N GLN A 153 -25.12 6.61 0.04
CA GLN A 153 -24.91 8.00 -0.32
C GLN A 153 -24.88 8.90 0.93
N ASN A 154 -23.85 9.72 1.03
CA ASN A 154 -24.00 11.09 1.51
C ASN A 154 -23.01 11.96 0.73
N ALA A 155 -23.46 12.40 -0.45
CA ALA A 155 -22.88 13.54 -1.12
C ALA A 155 -23.12 14.75 -0.21
N ILE A 156 -22.10 15.15 0.55
CA ILE A 156 -22.08 16.49 1.14
C ILE A 156 -21.55 17.39 0.03
N GLN A 157 -22.50 17.95 -0.69
CA GLN A 157 -22.32 19.03 -1.65
C GLN A 157 -21.67 20.20 -0.90
N CYS A 158 -20.45 20.58 -1.29
CA CYS A 158 -19.86 21.83 -0.86
C CYS A 158 -20.23 22.88 -1.91
N ASP A 159 -21.39 23.49 -1.72
CA ASP A 159 -21.73 24.72 -2.43
C ASP A 159 -20.77 25.81 -1.97
N SER A 160 -20.05 26.36 -2.94
CA SER A 160 -19.35 27.63 -2.84
C SER A 160 -20.39 28.73 -2.69
N ASN A 161 -20.43 29.42 -1.56
CA ASN A 161 -21.00 30.75 -1.49
C ASN A 161 -19.90 31.71 -1.08
N ASP A 162 -19.25 32.28 -2.10
CA ASP A 162 -18.69 33.62 -2.06
C ASP A 162 -19.86 34.61 -2.06
N THR A 163 -20.09 35.31 -0.94
CA THR A 163 -20.35 36.76 -0.89
C THR A 163 -20.35 37.27 0.54
#